data_AF-X0CY64-F1
#
_entry.id   AF-X0CY64-F1
#
_cell.length_a   1.000
_cell.length_b   1.000
_cell.length_c   1.000
_cell.angle_alpha   90.00
_cell.angle_beta   90.00
_cell.angle_gamma   90.00
#
_symmetry.space_group_name_H-M   'P 1'
#
loop_
_entity.id
_entity.type
_entity.pdbx_description
1 polymer ?
#
loop_
_entity_poly.entity_id
_entity_poly.type
_entity_poly.pdbx_seq_one_letter_code
_entity_poly.pdbx_strand_id
1 'polypeptide(L)'
;MRHVFWRAFRQTFSFIAVQRVAVSTMASKGRSYNDAIDALNSLQTPFDVVEARRKAGIRPDAVSIKEMQTYLHRIGYTPSDLNRLNIVHVAGTKGKGSTCAFVDSILSQYQHTRGTPRKTGFFTSPHLIAVRERIRINSTPISEDLFAKYFFEVWDRLESAPKDDAKKLMAPRPIYARYLTLMSWHVFLQEGIDVAIYETGIGGEFDATNVVEKPIASGISTLGIDHVFALGDTVAKIAWHKAGIMKTGSAAFTIDQVPDAEEVLRKRASEKNVDLKVLPVDPRLSSVQIRPDATFQKRNATLAIALAETALEKVGISLPPRTDTLPKEFVDGLEKVVWRGRCEVKKEDKVTWHVDGAHTSDSLKMSSKWFKDETSGRNGPRVMIFNQQGRSEAVDFLESVFKATRREGQPAFDHVIFCTNVTYAASGYKRDFVNRQFDPAEIDKMTVQQRFADKWMSLDPTATVKVMPTIEQSINYAQHLGEDLPEGETVQAFITGSLHLVGGALGILEKADAL
;
A
#
# COMPACT_ATOMS: atom_id res chain seq x y z
N MET A 1 -61.95 -7.59 3.87
CA MET A 1 -61.26 -6.28 3.92
C MET A 1 -59.84 -6.36 4.56
N ARG A 2 -59.08 -7.44 4.33
CA ARG A 2 -57.69 -7.60 4.84
C ARG A 2 -56.68 -8.11 3.78
N HIS A 3 -57.10 -8.35 2.53
CA HIS A 3 -56.22 -8.85 1.46
C HIS A 3 -55.82 -7.80 0.41
N VAL A 4 -56.36 -6.58 0.47
CA VAL A 4 -56.04 -5.49 -0.49
C VAL A 4 -54.87 -4.61 -0.01
N PHE A 5 -54.63 -4.55 1.31
CA PHE A 5 -53.58 -3.70 1.90
C PHE A 5 -52.15 -4.22 1.68
N TRP A 6 -51.97 -5.52 1.45
CA TRP A 6 -50.65 -6.14 1.32
C TRP A 6 -50.05 -6.05 -0.10
N ARG A 7 -50.88 -5.81 -1.13
CA ARG A 7 -50.41 -5.61 -2.51
C ARG A 7 -49.90 -4.19 -2.77
N ALA A 8 -50.48 -3.19 -2.10
CA ALA A 8 -50.03 -1.79 -2.20
C ALA A 8 -48.62 -1.60 -1.60
N PHE A 9 -48.32 -2.24 -0.46
CA PHE A 9 -47.02 -2.09 0.21
C PHE A 9 -45.82 -2.67 -0.57
N ARG A 10 -46.02 -3.74 -1.37
CA ARG A 10 -44.97 -4.31 -2.22
C ARG A 10 -44.67 -3.46 -3.46
N GLN A 11 -45.66 -2.75 -4.00
CA GLN A 11 -45.45 -1.88 -5.16
C GLN A 11 -44.70 -0.59 -4.79
N THR A 12 -44.96 -0.01 -3.60
CA THR A 12 -44.27 1.21 -3.16
C THR A 12 -42.78 0.98 -2.86
N PHE A 13 -42.41 -0.17 -2.28
CA PHE A 13 -41.00 -0.52 -2.07
C PHE A 13 -40.26 -0.83 -3.38
N SER A 14 -40.94 -1.44 -4.35
CA SER A 14 -40.37 -1.67 -5.68
C SER A 14 -40.16 -0.34 -6.43
N PHE A 15 -41.05 0.64 -6.29
CA PHE A 15 -40.90 1.96 -6.90
C PHE A 15 -39.79 2.80 -6.25
N ILE A 16 -39.61 2.74 -4.93
CA ILE A 16 -38.52 3.47 -4.23
C ILE A 16 -37.15 2.83 -4.53
N ALA A 17 -37.07 1.49 -4.63
CA ALA A 17 -35.85 0.80 -5.04
C ALA A 17 -35.51 1.08 -6.52
N VAL A 18 -36.51 1.08 -7.41
CA VAL A 18 -36.32 1.38 -8.84
C VAL A 18 -35.99 2.87 -9.06
N GLN A 19 -36.53 3.81 -8.27
CA GLN A 19 -36.13 5.22 -8.34
C GLN A 19 -34.71 5.47 -7.81
N ARG A 20 -34.28 4.78 -6.75
CA ARG A 20 -32.87 4.86 -6.28
C ARG A 20 -31.88 4.31 -7.31
N VAL A 21 -32.26 3.26 -8.04
CA VAL A 21 -31.46 2.70 -9.15
C VAL A 21 -31.49 3.62 -10.37
N ALA A 22 -32.65 4.20 -10.72
CA ALA A 22 -32.82 5.08 -11.88
C ALA A 22 -32.08 6.43 -11.75
N VAL A 23 -32.01 7.00 -10.54
CA VAL A 23 -31.23 8.22 -10.28
C VAL A 23 -29.72 7.94 -10.31
N SER A 24 -29.28 6.73 -9.97
CA SER A 24 -27.87 6.29 -10.08
C SER A 24 -27.42 6.09 -11.53
N THR A 25 -28.31 5.69 -12.43
CA THR A 25 -27.96 5.42 -13.84
C THR A 25 -27.88 6.64 -14.76
N MET A 26 -28.37 7.83 -14.34
CA MET A 26 -28.33 9.03 -15.18
C MET A 26 -27.09 9.92 -14.95
N ALA A 27 -26.33 9.74 -13.87
CA ALA A 27 -25.23 10.63 -13.49
C ALA A 27 -23.83 10.22 -14.01
N SER A 28 -23.69 9.07 -14.68
CA SER A 28 -22.39 8.56 -15.15
C SER A 28 -22.09 8.80 -16.64
N LYS A 29 -23.04 9.29 -17.43
CA LYS A 29 -22.79 9.58 -18.84
C LYS A 29 -22.02 10.91 -18.96
N GLY A 30 -20.69 10.83 -18.92
CA GLY A 30 -19.81 11.92 -19.38
C GLY A 30 -18.56 12.21 -18.55
N ARG A 31 -18.31 11.51 -17.43
CA ARG A 31 -17.10 11.72 -16.61
C ARG A 31 -16.22 10.47 -16.60
N SER A 32 -15.01 10.61 -17.12
CA SER A 32 -14.03 9.55 -17.34
C SER A 32 -13.16 9.26 -16.11
N TYR A 33 -12.33 8.20 -16.20
CA TYR A 33 -11.29 7.94 -15.21
C TYR A 33 -10.31 9.11 -15.08
N ASN A 34 -9.90 9.71 -16.20
CA ASN A 34 -9.00 10.86 -16.19
C ASN A 34 -9.60 12.05 -15.44
N ASP A 35 -10.90 12.34 -15.64
CA ASP A 35 -11.59 13.39 -14.89
C ASP A 35 -11.61 13.10 -13.38
N ALA A 36 -11.80 11.83 -13.01
CA ALA A 36 -11.75 11.38 -11.63
C ALA A 36 -10.35 11.56 -11.02
N ILE A 37 -9.29 11.23 -11.76
CA ILE A 37 -7.90 11.40 -11.30
C ILE A 37 -7.53 12.87 -11.16
N ASP A 38 -7.92 13.73 -12.10
CA ASP A 38 -7.67 15.17 -12.01
C ASP A 38 -8.41 15.79 -10.81
N ALA A 39 -9.68 15.42 -10.61
CA ALA A 39 -10.45 15.81 -9.43
C ALA A 39 -9.84 15.28 -8.13
N LEU A 40 -9.39 14.03 -8.10
CA LEU A 40 -8.71 13.45 -6.94
C LEU A 40 -7.40 14.17 -6.63
N ASN A 41 -6.61 14.51 -7.65
CA ASN A 41 -5.36 15.24 -7.52
C ASN A 41 -5.56 16.67 -6.98
N SER A 42 -6.74 17.26 -7.18
CA SER A 42 -7.11 18.54 -6.53
C SER A 42 -7.24 18.43 -5.00
N LEU A 43 -7.43 17.21 -4.45
CA LEU A 43 -7.54 16.96 -3.01
C LEU A 43 -6.18 16.73 -2.32
N GLN A 44 -5.07 16.81 -3.07
CA GLN A 44 -3.74 16.74 -2.47
C GLN A 44 -3.47 18.00 -1.64
N THR A 45 -2.84 17.83 -0.47
CA THR A 45 -2.37 18.98 0.32
C THR A 45 -1.09 19.53 -0.32
N PRO A 46 -1.06 20.80 -0.74
CA PRO A 46 0.14 21.41 -1.33
C PRO A 46 1.34 21.44 -0.37
N PHE A 47 2.56 21.44 -0.91
CA PHE A 47 3.82 21.40 -0.15
C PHE A 47 3.92 22.49 0.93
N ASP A 48 3.61 23.73 0.58
CA ASP A 48 3.62 24.88 1.50
C ASP A 48 2.67 24.68 2.70
N VAL A 49 1.49 24.10 2.46
CA VAL A 49 0.54 23.76 3.51
C VAL A 49 1.04 22.60 4.37
N VAL A 50 1.66 21.58 3.77
CA VAL A 50 2.28 20.47 4.52
C VAL A 50 3.37 20.99 5.45
N GLU A 51 4.25 21.86 4.94
CA GLU A 51 5.33 22.46 5.71
C GLU A 51 4.81 23.42 6.80
N ALA A 52 3.80 24.23 6.51
CA ALA A 52 3.16 25.09 7.51
C ALA A 52 2.55 24.27 8.65
N ARG A 53 1.84 23.17 8.34
CA ARG A 53 1.29 22.24 9.35
C ARG A 53 2.40 21.57 10.15
N ARG A 54 3.49 21.20 9.48
CA ARG A 54 4.69 20.62 10.11
C ARG A 54 5.29 21.59 11.12
N LYS A 55 5.53 22.84 10.72
CA LYS A 55 6.06 23.92 11.58
C LYS A 55 5.11 24.26 12.74
N ALA A 56 3.81 24.20 12.51
CA ALA A 56 2.78 24.41 13.53
C ALA A 56 2.59 23.19 14.46
N GLY A 57 3.30 22.08 14.25
CA GLY A 57 3.19 20.89 15.09
C GLY A 57 1.84 20.17 14.99
N ILE A 58 1.06 20.40 13.93
CA ILE A 58 -0.29 19.85 13.77
C ILE A 58 -0.18 18.37 13.38
N ARG A 59 -0.71 17.48 14.23
CA ARG A 59 -0.71 16.02 14.05
C ARG A 59 -2.13 15.47 13.91
N PRO A 60 -2.31 14.27 13.32
CA PRO A 60 -3.58 13.57 13.37
C PRO A 60 -4.01 13.31 14.82
N ASP A 61 -5.29 13.50 15.10
CA ASP A 61 -5.89 13.42 16.42
C ASP A 61 -7.33 12.87 16.36
N ALA A 62 -8.04 12.89 17.48
CA ALA A 62 -9.42 12.41 17.55
C ALA A 62 -10.39 13.23 16.67
N VAL A 63 -10.09 14.49 16.34
CA VAL A 63 -10.90 15.31 15.43
C VAL A 63 -10.91 14.68 14.04
N SER A 64 -9.78 14.11 13.61
CA SER A 64 -9.64 13.43 12.33
C SER A 64 -10.64 12.28 12.13
N ILE A 65 -10.91 11.51 13.19
CA ILE A 65 -11.90 10.41 13.17
C ILE A 65 -13.32 10.96 13.11
N LYS A 66 -13.63 12.01 13.90
CA LYS A 66 -14.95 12.66 13.89
C LYS A 66 -15.29 13.27 12.52
N GLU A 67 -14.30 13.88 11.87
CA GLU A 67 -14.44 14.38 10.50
C GLU A 67 -14.71 13.23 9.53
N MET A 68 -13.95 12.13 9.61
CA MET A 68 -14.17 10.95 8.75
C MET A 68 -15.56 10.34 8.95
N GLN A 69 -16.03 10.22 10.19
CA GLN A 69 -17.40 9.79 10.48
C GLN A 69 -18.42 10.76 9.86
N THR A 70 -18.19 12.07 9.95
CA THR A 70 -19.07 13.06 9.33
C THR A 70 -19.15 12.88 7.81
N TYR A 71 -18.01 12.70 7.14
CA TYR A 71 -18.00 12.42 5.70
C TYR A 71 -18.69 11.10 5.35
N LEU A 72 -18.52 10.06 6.17
CA LEU A 72 -19.22 8.79 6.00
C LEU A 72 -20.74 8.96 6.04
N HIS A 73 -21.25 9.73 7.01
CA HIS A 73 -22.68 10.07 7.10
C HIS A 73 -23.16 10.85 5.88
N ARG A 74 -22.36 11.80 5.38
CA ARG A 74 -22.70 12.61 4.18
C ARG A 74 -22.80 11.76 2.91
N ILE A 75 -22.08 10.65 2.81
CA ILE A 75 -22.20 9.71 1.69
C ILE A 75 -23.27 8.62 1.92
N GLY A 76 -24.02 8.71 3.02
CA GLY A 76 -25.19 7.88 3.29
C GLY A 76 -24.91 6.61 4.09
N TYR A 77 -23.78 6.54 4.80
CA TYR A 77 -23.42 5.38 5.64
C TYR A 77 -23.12 5.80 7.07
N THR A 78 -23.24 4.84 7.99
CA THR A 78 -22.80 4.95 9.38
C THR A 78 -21.60 4.02 9.61
N PRO A 79 -20.81 4.22 10.68
CA PRO A 79 -19.75 3.26 11.05
C PRO A 79 -20.26 1.83 11.17
N SER A 80 -21.50 1.65 11.64
CA SER A 80 -22.11 0.32 11.79
C SER A 80 -22.36 -0.42 10.48
N ASP A 81 -22.58 0.30 9.37
CA ASP A 81 -22.75 -0.30 8.04
C ASP A 81 -21.48 -1.00 7.57
N LEU A 82 -20.30 -0.51 7.99
CA LEU A 82 -19.00 -1.08 7.64
C LEU A 82 -18.80 -2.48 8.21
N ASN A 83 -19.53 -2.86 9.27
CA ASN A 83 -19.45 -4.19 9.87
C ASN A 83 -19.90 -5.29 8.89
N ARG A 84 -20.69 -4.95 7.86
CA ARG A 84 -21.11 -5.87 6.78
C ARG A 84 -19.95 -6.36 5.93
N LEU A 85 -18.81 -5.66 5.95
CA LEU A 85 -17.64 -5.95 5.14
C LEU A 85 -16.68 -6.96 5.78
N ASN A 86 -16.97 -7.44 7.00
CA ASN A 86 -16.12 -8.39 7.75
C ASN A 86 -14.62 -8.03 7.67
N ILE A 87 -14.27 -6.85 8.16
CA ILE A 87 -12.96 -6.24 7.87
C ILE A 87 -11.81 -6.95 8.59
N VAL A 88 -10.79 -7.34 7.84
CA VAL A 88 -9.45 -7.65 8.35
C VAL A 88 -8.62 -6.36 8.33
N HIS A 89 -8.18 -5.87 9.49
CA HIS A 89 -7.53 -4.56 9.61
C HIS A 89 -6.06 -4.72 10.00
N VAL A 90 -5.14 -4.18 9.21
CA VAL A 90 -3.69 -4.38 9.42
C VAL A 90 -2.96 -3.05 9.61
N ALA A 91 -2.27 -2.93 10.73
CA ALA A 91 -1.36 -1.83 11.07
C ALA A 91 0.07 -2.34 11.26
N GLY A 92 1.04 -1.42 11.29
CA GLY A 92 2.46 -1.78 11.39
C GLY A 92 3.40 -0.75 10.78
N THR A 93 4.69 -0.84 11.06
CA THR A 93 5.71 0.00 10.41
C THR A 93 6.14 -0.63 9.10
N LYS A 94 6.57 -1.89 9.14
CA LYS A 94 6.94 -2.69 7.96
C LYS A 94 6.09 -3.95 7.87
N GLY A 95 5.86 -4.45 6.66
CA GLY A 95 5.15 -5.71 6.44
C GLY A 95 3.62 -5.64 6.36
N LYS A 96 3.00 -4.46 6.55
CA LYS A 96 1.54 -4.26 6.41
C LYS A 96 1.02 -4.71 5.04
N GLY A 97 1.46 -4.06 3.97
CA GLY A 97 1.09 -4.41 2.59
C GLY A 97 1.38 -5.87 2.25
N SER A 98 2.54 -6.42 2.63
CA SER A 98 2.85 -7.84 2.41
C SER A 98 1.89 -8.77 3.15
N THR A 99 1.58 -8.47 4.42
CA THR A 99 0.60 -9.23 5.22
C THR A 99 -0.78 -9.18 4.55
N CYS A 100 -1.25 -8.00 4.16
CA CYS A 100 -2.53 -7.85 3.46
C CYS A 100 -2.54 -8.63 2.14
N ALA A 101 -1.43 -8.58 1.37
CA ALA A 101 -1.32 -9.28 0.09
C ALA A 101 -1.35 -10.81 0.26
N PHE A 102 -0.72 -11.34 1.30
CA PHE A 102 -0.83 -12.76 1.67
C PHE A 102 -2.27 -13.12 2.03
N VAL A 103 -2.96 -12.32 2.86
CA VAL A 103 -4.37 -12.56 3.21
C VAL A 103 -5.24 -12.58 1.95
N ASP A 104 -5.11 -11.56 1.09
CA ASP A 104 -5.87 -11.45 -0.16
C ASP A 104 -5.63 -12.64 -1.08
N SER A 105 -4.36 -13.06 -1.24
CA SER A 105 -4.01 -14.20 -2.07
C SER A 105 -4.54 -15.52 -1.53
N ILE A 106 -4.48 -15.76 -0.22
CA ILE A 106 -5.04 -16.96 0.43
C ILE A 106 -6.57 -16.98 0.24
N LEU A 107 -7.27 -15.89 0.51
CA LEU A 107 -8.72 -15.81 0.31
C LEU A 107 -9.10 -16.01 -1.16
N SER A 108 -8.27 -15.49 -2.08
CA SER A 108 -8.43 -15.73 -3.52
C SER A 108 -8.30 -17.21 -3.87
N GLN A 109 -7.34 -17.95 -3.30
CA GLN A 109 -7.26 -19.41 -3.54
C GLN A 109 -8.55 -20.12 -3.12
N TYR A 110 -9.12 -19.80 -1.95
CA TYR A 110 -10.40 -20.35 -1.50
C TYR A 110 -11.59 -19.92 -2.36
N GLN A 111 -11.60 -18.68 -2.85
CA GLN A 111 -12.60 -18.24 -3.83
C GLN A 111 -12.55 -19.12 -5.09
N HIS A 112 -11.36 -19.38 -5.64
CA HIS A 112 -11.22 -20.19 -6.85
C HIS A 112 -11.59 -21.66 -6.63
N THR A 113 -11.21 -22.25 -5.49
CA THR A 113 -11.43 -23.69 -5.24
C THR A 113 -12.79 -24.01 -4.61
N ARG A 114 -13.36 -23.11 -3.80
CA ARG A 114 -14.59 -23.33 -3.03
C ARG A 114 -15.71 -22.34 -3.35
N GLY A 115 -15.46 -21.30 -4.13
CA GLY A 115 -16.44 -20.25 -4.43
C GLY A 115 -16.77 -19.34 -3.24
N THR A 116 -16.01 -19.43 -2.14
CA THR A 116 -16.25 -18.67 -0.89
C THR A 116 -14.90 -18.19 -0.33
N PRO A 117 -14.76 -16.90 0.06
CA PRO A 117 -15.74 -15.82 -0.12
C PRO A 117 -16.08 -15.59 -1.61
N ARG A 118 -17.32 -15.16 -1.91
CA ARG A 118 -17.76 -14.92 -3.29
C ARG A 118 -17.11 -13.67 -3.86
N LYS A 119 -16.93 -12.63 -3.04
CA LYS A 119 -16.13 -11.45 -3.39
C LYS A 119 -15.25 -11.00 -2.23
N THR A 120 -13.97 -10.76 -2.52
CA THR A 120 -13.03 -10.11 -1.59
C THR A 120 -12.78 -8.67 -1.99
N GLY A 121 -12.60 -7.81 -1.00
CA GLY A 121 -12.17 -6.41 -1.18
C GLY A 121 -10.78 -6.22 -0.59
N PHE A 122 -9.95 -5.41 -1.23
CA PHE A 122 -8.61 -5.11 -0.74
C PHE A 122 -8.31 -3.63 -0.89
N PHE A 123 -7.97 -2.99 0.24
CA PHE A 123 -7.61 -1.58 0.33
C PHE A 123 -6.18 -1.39 0.84
N THR A 124 -5.32 -0.78 0.03
CA THR A 124 -3.90 -0.57 0.32
C THR A 124 -3.45 0.86 0.05
N SER A 125 -2.32 1.25 0.63
CA SER A 125 -1.63 2.48 0.27
C SER A 125 -0.11 2.41 0.50
N PRO A 126 0.70 3.12 -0.31
CA PRO A 126 0.31 3.81 -1.54
C PRO A 126 0.05 2.84 -2.72
N HIS A 127 -0.43 3.36 -3.86
CA HIS A 127 -0.40 2.62 -5.13
C HIS A 127 1.04 2.58 -5.66
N LEU A 128 1.31 1.66 -6.59
CA LEU A 128 2.60 1.58 -7.27
C LEU A 128 2.56 2.13 -8.70
N ILE A 129 1.62 1.72 -9.55
CA ILE A 129 1.55 2.19 -10.95
C ILE A 129 0.28 3.02 -11.21
N ALA A 130 -0.87 2.61 -10.68
CA ALA A 130 -2.15 3.29 -10.89
C ALA A 130 -2.96 3.41 -9.59
N VAL A 131 -3.71 4.51 -9.42
CA VAL A 131 -4.51 4.79 -8.20
C VAL A 131 -5.49 3.67 -7.88
N ARG A 132 -6.10 3.09 -8.91
CA ARG A 132 -7.03 1.96 -8.83
C ARG A 132 -6.44 0.71 -8.16
N GLU A 133 -5.11 0.55 -8.08
CA GLU A 133 -4.48 -0.55 -7.31
C GLU A 133 -4.81 -0.53 -5.83
N ARG A 134 -5.18 0.65 -5.30
CA ARG A 134 -5.57 0.84 -3.90
C ARG A 134 -6.92 0.22 -3.59
N ILE A 135 -7.75 -0.06 -4.59
CA ILE A 135 -9.09 -0.63 -4.41
C ILE A 135 -9.20 -1.81 -5.35
N ARG A 136 -9.08 -3.03 -4.81
CA ARG A 136 -9.18 -4.27 -5.60
C ARG A 136 -10.41 -5.05 -5.19
N ILE A 137 -10.98 -5.75 -6.16
CA ILE A 137 -12.02 -6.75 -5.97
C ILE A 137 -11.48 -8.05 -6.54
N ASN A 138 -11.53 -9.14 -5.77
CA ASN A 138 -11.00 -10.44 -6.17
C ASN A 138 -9.54 -10.35 -6.63
N SER A 139 -8.70 -9.73 -5.79
CA SER A 139 -7.27 -9.47 -6.04
C SER A 139 -6.93 -8.61 -7.27
N THR A 140 -7.94 -8.07 -7.97
CA THR A 140 -7.76 -7.29 -9.22
C THR A 140 -8.16 -5.84 -9.00
N PRO A 141 -7.33 -4.85 -9.40
CA PRO A 141 -7.71 -3.43 -9.35
C PRO A 141 -9.03 -3.17 -10.09
N ILE A 142 -9.93 -2.38 -9.49
CA ILE A 142 -11.20 -2.02 -10.15
C ILE A 142 -10.94 -1.34 -11.50
N SER A 143 -11.72 -1.65 -12.52
CA SER A 143 -11.62 -1.03 -13.86
C SER A 143 -11.74 0.49 -13.79
N GLU A 144 -11.22 1.18 -14.81
CA GLU A 144 -11.37 2.63 -14.97
C GLU A 144 -12.83 3.10 -14.89
N ASP A 145 -13.75 2.38 -15.53
CA ASP A 145 -15.19 2.69 -15.50
C ASP A 145 -15.78 2.61 -14.10
N LEU A 146 -15.53 1.51 -13.37
CA LEU A 146 -15.94 1.37 -11.97
C LEU A 146 -15.30 2.43 -11.07
N PHE A 147 -14.03 2.77 -11.30
CA PHE A 147 -13.37 3.82 -10.55
C PHE A 147 -14.07 5.17 -10.77
N ALA A 148 -14.26 5.57 -12.02
CA ALA A 148 -14.92 6.83 -12.36
C ALA A 148 -16.36 6.89 -11.80
N LYS A 149 -17.13 5.81 -11.97
CA LYS A 149 -18.49 5.67 -11.43
C LYS A 149 -18.50 5.92 -9.92
N TYR A 150 -17.74 5.14 -9.15
CA TYR A 150 -17.80 5.22 -7.69
C TYR A 150 -17.13 6.47 -7.13
N PHE A 151 -16.13 7.01 -7.82
CA PHE A 151 -15.55 8.30 -7.50
C PHE A 151 -16.62 9.39 -7.58
N PHE A 152 -17.29 9.53 -8.72
CA PHE A 152 -18.27 10.60 -8.89
C PHE A 152 -19.54 10.40 -8.06
N GLU A 153 -19.96 9.17 -7.78
CA GLU A 153 -21.03 8.92 -6.81
C GLU A 153 -20.68 9.45 -5.41
N VAL A 154 -19.45 9.24 -4.93
CA VAL A 154 -18.98 9.78 -3.65
C VAL A 154 -18.82 11.29 -3.72
N TRP A 155 -18.26 11.80 -4.82
CA TRP A 155 -18.06 13.23 -5.07
C TRP A 155 -19.37 14.01 -4.99
N ASP A 156 -20.40 13.54 -5.70
CA ASP A 156 -21.70 14.20 -5.81
C ASP A 156 -22.49 14.09 -4.50
N ARG A 157 -22.38 12.95 -3.78
CA ARG A 157 -23.00 12.81 -2.45
C ARG A 157 -22.38 13.76 -1.43
N LEU A 158 -21.07 13.94 -1.45
CA LEU A 158 -20.41 14.92 -0.58
C LEU A 158 -20.87 16.34 -0.93
N GLU A 159 -21.04 16.67 -2.20
CA GLU A 159 -21.49 18.00 -2.64
C GLU A 159 -22.94 18.31 -2.27
N SER A 160 -23.83 17.33 -2.44
CA SER A 160 -25.27 17.47 -2.22
C SER A 160 -25.70 17.33 -0.75
N ALA A 161 -24.83 16.82 0.12
CA ALA A 161 -25.15 16.65 1.54
C ALA A 161 -25.50 18.01 2.20
N PRO A 162 -26.54 18.05 3.06
CA PRO A 162 -26.92 19.29 3.75
C PRO A 162 -25.74 19.93 4.47
N LYS A 163 -25.57 21.24 4.26
CA LYS A 163 -24.56 22.02 4.99
C LYS A 163 -25.06 22.23 6.41
N ASP A 164 -24.64 21.39 7.35
CA ASP A 164 -24.87 21.63 8.78
C ASP A 164 -24.20 22.96 9.18
N ASP A 165 -24.98 23.95 9.62
CA ASP A 165 -24.49 25.27 10.04
C ASP A 165 -23.46 25.17 11.19
N ALA A 166 -23.54 24.12 12.02
CA ALA A 166 -22.59 23.83 13.10
C ALA A 166 -21.22 23.31 12.62
N LYS A 167 -21.07 22.98 11.33
CA LYS A 167 -19.87 22.34 10.75
C LYS A 167 -19.18 23.20 9.69
N LYS A 168 -19.41 24.53 9.69
CA LYS A 168 -18.84 25.51 8.74
C LYS A 168 -17.32 25.50 8.60
N LEU A 169 -16.59 24.95 9.59
CA LEU A 169 -15.12 24.86 9.59
C LEU A 169 -14.58 23.64 8.84
N MET A 170 -15.43 22.67 8.46
CA MET A 170 -14.98 21.45 7.79
C MET A 170 -14.98 21.64 6.27
N ALA A 171 -13.93 21.16 5.61
CA ALA A 171 -13.85 21.20 4.16
C ALA A 171 -15.02 20.45 3.50
N PRO A 172 -15.49 20.86 2.30
CA PRO A 172 -16.56 20.14 1.61
C PRO A 172 -16.20 18.69 1.30
N ARG A 173 -14.92 18.42 1.02
CA ARG A 173 -14.40 17.09 0.71
C ARG A 173 -13.14 16.84 1.54
N PRO A 174 -12.88 15.59 1.97
CA PRO A 174 -11.68 15.27 2.70
C PRO A 174 -10.45 15.27 1.77
N ILE A 175 -9.26 15.33 2.38
CA ILE A 175 -7.98 15.20 1.67
C ILE A 175 -7.87 13.85 0.94
N TYR A 176 -7.01 13.81 -0.08
CA TYR A 176 -6.76 12.66 -0.99
C TYR A 176 -6.90 11.27 -0.34
N ALA A 177 -6.12 10.99 0.71
CA ALA A 177 -6.08 9.66 1.32
C ALA A 177 -7.41 9.28 2.02
N ARG A 178 -8.02 10.26 2.69
CA ARG A 178 -9.31 10.10 3.38
C ARG A 178 -10.45 9.94 2.37
N TYR A 179 -10.40 10.65 1.25
CA TYR A 179 -11.34 10.48 0.15
C TYR A 179 -11.30 9.06 -0.41
N LEU A 180 -10.11 8.52 -0.71
CA LEU A 180 -9.97 7.15 -1.20
C LEU A 180 -10.44 6.10 -0.18
N THR A 181 -10.31 6.38 1.12
CA THR A 181 -10.85 5.51 2.18
C THR A 181 -12.38 5.49 2.17
N LEU A 182 -13.03 6.65 2.00
CA LEU A 182 -14.49 6.72 1.85
C LEU A 182 -14.96 6.01 0.57
N MET A 183 -14.23 6.25 -0.53
CA MET A 183 -14.51 5.62 -1.81
C MET A 183 -14.41 4.10 -1.71
N SER A 184 -13.40 3.54 -1.04
CA SER A 184 -13.26 2.09 -0.91
C SER A 184 -14.42 1.46 -0.13
N TRP A 185 -14.89 2.07 0.96
CA TRP A 185 -16.10 1.60 1.64
C TRP A 185 -17.33 1.66 0.76
N HIS A 186 -17.51 2.76 0.01
CA HIS A 186 -18.63 2.88 -0.92
C HIS A 186 -18.58 1.79 -2.00
N VAL A 187 -17.42 1.58 -2.63
CA VAL A 187 -17.20 0.49 -3.60
C VAL A 187 -17.56 -0.86 -2.98
N PHE A 188 -17.01 -1.19 -1.81
CA PHE A 188 -17.18 -2.52 -1.23
C PHE A 188 -18.61 -2.78 -0.75
N LEU A 189 -19.31 -1.77 -0.25
CA LEU A 189 -20.72 -1.88 0.13
C LEU A 189 -21.64 -2.02 -1.09
N GLN A 190 -21.37 -1.29 -2.17
CA GLN A 190 -22.15 -1.40 -3.42
C GLN A 190 -21.89 -2.73 -4.14
N GLU A 191 -20.65 -3.23 -4.10
CA GLU A 191 -20.25 -4.47 -4.76
C GLU A 191 -20.57 -5.74 -3.97
N GLY A 192 -21.01 -5.60 -2.72
CA GLY A 192 -21.41 -6.72 -1.87
C GLY A 192 -20.24 -7.61 -1.47
N ILE A 193 -19.11 -7.00 -1.07
CA ILE A 193 -17.92 -7.71 -0.60
C ILE A 193 -18.24 -8.51 0.66
N ASP A 194 -17.82 -9.78 0.69
CA ASP A 194 -18.03 -10.67 1.84
C ASP A 194 -16.94 -10.47 2.90
N VAL A 195 -15.68 -10.21 2.49
CA VAL A 195 -14.53 -9.91 3.37
C VAL A 195 -13.67 -8.83 2.74
N ALA A 196 -13.39 -7.76 3.49
CA ALA A 196 -12.51 -6.68 3.05
C ALA A 196 -11.23 -6.59 3.89
N ILE A 197 -10.09 -6.45 3.22
CA ILE A 197 -8.77 -6.33 3.85
C ILE A 197 -8.35 -4.87 3.77
N TYR A 198 -8.05 -4.27 4.92
CA TYR A 198 -7.66 -2.87 5.03
C TYR A 198 -6.26 -2.73 5.61
N GLU A 199 -5.36 -2.12 4.86
CA GLU A 199 -4.11 -1.58 5.37
C GLU A 199 -4.34 -0.17 5.92
N THR A 200 -3.83 0.12 7.13
CA THR A 200 -3.77 1.50 7.63
C THR A 200 -2.78 2.33 6.83
N GLY A 201 -3.11 3.60 6.56
CA GLY A 201 -2.18 4.55 5.94
C GLY A 201 -1.05 4.96 6.89
N ILE A 202 -1.35 5.79 7.88
CA ILE A 202 -0.38 6.29 8.87
C ILE A 202 -0.93 6.10 10.28
N GLY A 203 -0.15 5.40 11.12
CA GLY A 203 -0.52 5.15 12.51
C GLY A 203 -1.51 4.01 12.65
N GLY A 204 -2.67 4.29 13.24
CA GLY A 204 -3.74 3.34 13.53
C GLY A 204 -4.91 4.05 14.23
N GLU A 205 -4.69 4.54 15.46
CA GLU A 205 -5.73 5.18 16.31
C GLU A 205 -6.48 6.30 15.59
N PHE A 206 -5.75 7.18 14.89
CA PHE A 206 -6.32 8.32 14.15
C PHE A 206 -6.24 8.13 12.63
N ASP A 207 -5.98 6.91 12.16
CA ASP A 207 -5.98 6.61 10.74
C ASP A 207 -7.41 6.65 10.19
N ALA A 208 -7.58 7.08 8.94
CA ALA A 208 -8.88 7.20 8.30
C ALA A 208 -9.66 5.88 8.31
N THR A 209 -8.96 4.75 8.22
CA THR A 209 -9.55 3.42 8.21
C THR A 209 -10.10 2.99 9.57
N ASN A 210 -9.70 3.64 10.67
CA ASN A 210 -10.09 3.26 12.05
C ASN A 210 -11.48 3.76 12.49
N VAL A 211 -12.27 4.28 11.54
CA VAL A 211 -13.73 4.48 11.69
C VAL A 211 -14.45 3.13 11.85
N VAL A 212 -13.84 2.04 11.37
CA VAL A 212 -14.36 0.68 11.55
C VAL A 212 -14.46 0.36 13.06
N GLU A 213 -15.67 -0.02 13.48
CA GLU A 213 -15.96 -0.29 14.90
C GLU A 213 -15.75 -1.76 15.26
N LYS A 214 -16.10 -2.69 14.36
CA LYS A 214 -16.02 -4.14 14.59
C LYS A 214 -15.32 -4.86 13.42
N PRO A 215 -13.99 -4.72 13.27
CA PRO A 215 -13.24 -5.61 12.39
C PRO A 215 -13.40 -7.05 12.89
N ILE A 216 -13.27 -8.03 12.01
CA ILE A 216 -13.31 -9.44 12.42
C ILE A 216 -11.97 -9.87 13.02
N ALA A 217 -10.88 -9.26 12.54
CA ALA A 217 -9.54 -9.46 13.06
C ALA A 217 -8.69 -8.20 12.81
N SER A 218 -7.81 -7.90 13.77
CA SER A 218 -6.80 -6.85 13.64
C SER A 218 -5.39 -7.46 13.73
N GLY A 219 -4.51 -7.10 12.81
CA GLY A 219 -3.12 -7.54 12.75
C GLY A 219 -2.14 -6.40 12.92
N ILE A 220 -1.15 -6.55 13.80
CA ILE A 220 -0.06 -5.59 13.98
C ILE A 220 1.25 -6.23 13.51
N SER A 221 1.73 -5.82 12.34
CA SER A 221 3.00 -6.27 11.78
C SER A 221 4.19 -5.59 12.47
N THR A 222 5.42 -5.82 11.99
CA THR A 222 6.65 -5.29 12.62
C THR A 222 6.58 -3.79 12.91
N LEU A 223 6.89 -3.43 14.16
CA LEU A 223 6.96 -2.06 14.65
C LEU A 223 8.41 -1.57 14.69
N GLY A 224 8.57 -0.28 14.40
CA GLY A 224 9.84 0.41 14.36
C GLY A 224 9.64 1.90 14.10
N ILE A 225 10.72 2.67 14.13
CA ILE A 225 10.68 4.11 13.91
C ILE A 225 10.28 4.42 12.47
N ASP A 226 9.19 5.15 12.31
CA ASP A 226 8.71 5.69 11.03
C ASP A 226 7.71 6.83 11.29
N HIS A 227 7.57 7.73 10.33
CA HIS A 227 6.66 8.89 10.41
C HIS A 227 6.80 9.71 11.71
N VAL A 228 8.05 10.00 12.13
CA VAL A 228 8.38 10.66 13.42
C VAL A 228 7.52 11.91 13.68
N PHE A 229 7.33 12.75 12.67
CA PHE A 229 6.50 13.95 12.81
C PHE A 229 5.04 13.65 13.19
N ALA A 230 4.44 12.60 12.62
CA ALA A 230 3.03 12.27 12.82
C ALA A 230 2.79 11.39 14.05
N LEU A 231 3.69 10.45 14.34
CA LEU A 231 3.48 9.39 15.32
C LEU A 231 4.36 9.50 16.57
N GLY A 232 5.37 10.39 16.54
CA GLY A 232 6.37 10.53 17.60
C GLY A 232 7.70 9.85 17.25
N ASP A 233 8.70 10.22 18.03
CA ASP A 233 10.13 9.88 17.90
C ASP A 233 10.55 8.59 18.63
N THR A 234 9.61 7.91 19.30
CA THR A 234 9.90 6.67 20.02
C THR A 234 9.04 5.51 19.54
N VAL A 235 9.58 4.29 19.64
CA VAL A 235 8.86 3.06 19.29
C VAL A 235 7.57 2.94 20.11
N ALA A 236 7.59 3.32 21.39
CA ALA A 236 6.43 3.29 22.27
C ALA A 236 5.26 4.17 21.77
N LYS A 237 5.53 5.42 21.34
CA LYS A 237 4.50 6.32 20.79
C LYS A 237 3.90 5.75 19.50
N ILE A 238 4.75 5.19 18.63
CA ILE A 238 4.34 4.55 17.38
C ILE A 238 3.49 3.30 17.64
N ALA A 239 3.89 2.48 18.61
CA ALA A 239 3.15 1.29 19.03
C ALA A 239 1.77 1.66 19.59
N TRP A 240 1.68 2.74 20.38
CA TRP A 240 0.40 3.22 20.92
C TRP A 240 -0.59 3.57 19.80
N HIS A 241 -0.13 4.30 18.78
CA HIS A 241 -0.97 4.62 17.62
C HIS A 241 -1.40 3.36 16.88
N LYS A 242 -0.48 2.44 16.58
CA LYS A 242 -0.78 1.25 15.77
C LYS A 242 -1.68 0.25 16.50
N ALA A 243 -1.56 0.16 17.83
CA ALA A 243 -2.48 -0.57 18.69
C ALA A 243 -3.93 -0.05 18.65
N GLY A 244 -4.17 1.14 18.09
CA GLY A 244 -5.49 1.76 18.05
C GLY A 244 -6.53 1.03 17.21
N ILE A 245 -6.09 0.17 16.29
CA ILE A 245 -6.98 -0.66 15.47
C ILE A 245 -7.49 -1.90 16.19
N MET A 246 -6.99 -2.21 17.39
CA MET A 246 -7.58 -3.26 18.23
C MET A 246 -8.95 -2.80 18.71
N LYS A 247 -9.95 -3.69 18.63
CA LYS A 247 -11.34 -3.41 19.03
C LYS A 247 -11.86 -4.57 19.87
N THR A 248 -12.60 -4.23 20.93
CA THR A 248 -13.20 -5.21 21.83
C THR A 248 -14.12 -6.16 21.07
N GLY A 249 -13.99 -7.47 21.34
CA GLY A 249 -14.78 -8.51 20.66
C GLY A 249 -14.24 -8.93 19.29
N SER A 250 -13.13 -8.35 18.83
CA SER A 250 -12.42 -8.76 17.61
C SER A 250 -11.18 -9.57 17.95
N ALA A 251 -10.77 -10.50 17.08
CA ALA A 251 -9.49 -11.16 17.22
C ALA A 251 -8.34 -10.16 17.02
N ALA A 252 -7.26 -10.27 17.80
CA ALA A 252 -6.09 -9.42 17.65
C ALA A 252 -4.80 -10.24 17.65
N PHE A 253 -3.96 -9.99 16.65
CA PHE A 253 -2.71 -10.71 16.44
C PHE A 253 -1.55 -9.75 16.25
N THR A 254 -0.40 -10.11 16.79
CA THR A 254 0.90 -9.51 16.45
C THR A 254 1.92 -10.63 16.28
N ILE A 255 3.06 -10.31 15.67
CA ILE A 255 4.28 -11.12 15.74
C ILE A 255 5.17 -10.67 16.90
N ASP A 256 6.30 -11.34 17.13
CA ASP A 256 7.36 -10.83 18.00
C ASP A 256 7.72 -9.37 17.67
N GLN A 257 7.78 -8.53 18.70
CA GLN A 257 8.16 -7.12 18.59
C GLN A 257 9.43 -6.85 19.40
N VAL A 258 9.98 -5.64 19.23
CA VAL A 258 10.97 -5.13 20.19
C VAL A 258 10.30 -4.88 21.55
N PRO A 259 11.02 -4.99 22.69
CA PRO A 259 10.44 -4.93 24.03
C PRO A 259 9.52 -3.72 24.26
N ASP A 260 9.98 -2.51 23.93
CA ASP A 260 9.21 -1.27 24.08
C ASP A 260 7.87 -1.28 23.32
N ALA A 261 7.85 -1.91 22.14
CA ALA A 261 6.63 -2.06 21.37
C ALA A 261 5.70 -3.09 22.00
N GLU A 262 6.25 -4.25 22.40
CA GLU A 262 5.47 -5.33 23.00
C GLU A 262 4.76 -4.89 24.28
N GLU A 263 5.48 -4.19 25.17
CA GLU A 263 4.90 -3.66 26.41
C GLU A 263 3.69 -2.76 26.14
N VAL A 264 3.83 -1.82 25.20
CA VAL A 264 2.74 -0.92 24.81
C VAL A 264 1.58 -1.66 24.17
N LEU A 265 1.84 -2.64 23.30
CA LEU A 265 0.80 -3.45 22.68
C LEU A 265 -0.01 -4.21 23.74
N ARG A 266 0.66 -4.85 24.70
CA ARG A 266 0.00 -5.58 25.80
C ARG A 266 -0.82 -4.65 26.69
N LYS A 267 -0.26 -3.50 27.07
CA LYS A 267 -0.98 -2.48 27.86
C LYS A 267 -2.24 -2.01 27.13
N ARG A 268 -2.13 -1.70 25.84
CA ARG A 268 -3.24 -1.23 25.01
C ARG A 268 -4.31 -2.30 24.79
N ALA A 269 -3.90 -3.56 24.65
CA ALA A 269 -4.82 -4.68 24.57
C ALA A 269 -5.63 -4.81 25.86
N SER A 270 -4.97 -4.70 27.02
CA SER A 270 -5.64 -4.67 28.33
C SER A 270 -6.59 -3.47 28.48
N GLU A 271 -6.18 -2.26 28.12
CA GLU A 271 -7.02 -1.05 28.17
C GLU A 271 -8.28 -1.18 27.31
N LYS A 272 -8.19 -1.88 26.18
CA LYS A 272 -9.29 -2.09 25.23
C LYS A 272 -10.05 -3.40 25.48
N ASN A 273 -9.72 -4.17 26.53
CA ASN A 273 -10.28 -5.49 26.80
C ASN A 273 -10.23 -6.43 25.58
N VAL A 274 -9.04 -6.55 24.98
CA VAL A 274 -8.76 -7.40 23.82
C VAL A 274 -7.71 -8.44 24.19
N ASP A 275 -7.96 -9.70 23.85
CA ASP A 275 -6.97 -10.78 23.94
C ASP A 275 -6.00 -10.67 22.76
N LEU A 276 -4.82 -10.08 22.99
CA LEU A 276 -3.78 -9.96 21.98
C LEU A 276 -2.90 -11.21 21.97
N LYS A 277 -2.91 -11.92 20.84
CA LYS A 277 -2.05 -13.10 20.62
C LYS A 277 -0.75 -12.68 19.94
N VAL A 278 0.38 -12.97 20.58
CA VAL A 278 1.72 -12.83 20.00
C VAL A 278 2.08 -14.15 19.32
N LEU A 279 2.29 -14.12 18.01
CA LEU A 279 2.50 -15.29 17.18
C LEU A 279 4.01 -15.49 16.93
N PRO A 280 4.60 -16.62 17.37
CA PRO A 280 5.92 -17.02 16.87
C PRO A 280 5.81 -17.38 15.39
N VAL A 281 6.94 -17.39 14.68
CA VAL A 281 6.98 -17.84 13.27
C VAL A 281 6.29 -19.18 13.14
N ASP A 282 5.29 -19.27 12.26
CA ASP A 282 4.50 -20.48 12.10
C ASP A 282 5.39 -21.63 11.61
N PRO A 283 5.53 -22.74 12.38
CA PRO A 283 6.44 -23.82 12.02
C PRO A 283 6.05 -24.53 10.71
N ARG A 284 4.78 -24.43 10.30
CA ARG A 284 4.26 -24.99 9.03
C ARG A 284 4.84 -24.28 7.81
N LEU A 285 5.48 -23.11 7.98
CA LEU A 285 6.18 -22.39 6.90
C LEU A 285 7.52 -23.02 6.51
N SER A 286 8.01 -24.02 7.25
CA SER A 286 9.27 -24.71 6.96
C SER A 286 9.30 -25.37 5.57
N SER A 287 8.14 -25.80 5.07
CA SER A 287 7.98 -26.41 3.75
C SER A 287 7.41 -25.47 2.68
N VAL A 288 7.32 -24.16 2.95
CA VAL A 288 6.67 -23.18 2.08
C VAL A 288 7.70 -22.21 1.51
N GLN A 289 7.69 -22.03 0.19
CA GLN A 289 8.61 -21.15 -0.53
C GLN A 289 8.19 -19.68 -0.44
N ILE A 290 8.34 -19.10 0.75
CA ILE A 290 8.12 -17.67 0.97
C ILE A 290 9.21 -16.86 0.26
N ARG A 291 8.80 -15.82 -0.48
CA ARG A 291 9.73 -14.92 -1.19
C ARG A 291 9.65 -13.47 -0.67
N PRO A 292 10.79 -12.84 -0.34
CA PRO A 292 12.11 -13.46 -0.18
C PRO A 292 12.13 -14.46 0.99
N ASP A 293 12.99 -15.47 0.94
CA ASP A 293 13.14 -16.44 2.03
C ASP A 293 13.90 -15.80 3.20
N ALA A 294 13.16 -15.01 3.98
CA ALA A 294 13.69 -14.23 5.07
C ALA A 294 12.75 -14.26 6.27
N THR A 295 13.32 -14.22 7.47
CA THR A 295 12.57 -14.27 8.73
C THR A 295 11.49 -13.19 8.83
N PHE A 296 11.76 -11.97 8.35
CA PHE A 296 10.77 -10.89 8.37
C PHE A 296 9.55 -11.22 7.49
N GLN A 297 9.75 -11.90 6.36
CA GLN A 297 8.67 -12.26 5.46
C GLN A 297 7.90 -13.48 5.99
N LYS A 298 8.58 -14.45 6.61
CA LYS A 298 7.94 -15.54 7.36
C LYS A 298 7.07 -15.03 8.51
N ARG A 299 7.51 -13.96 9.19
CA ARG A 299 6.68 -13.25 10.20
C ARG A 299 5.44 -12.59 9.57
N ASN A 300 5.58 -11.92 8.42
CA ASN A 300 4.42 -11.37 7.70
C ASN A 300 3.44 -12.48 7.28
N ALA A 301 3.94 -13.60 6.76
CA ALA A 301 3.14 -14.77 6.40
C ALA A 301 2.44 -15.39 7.62
N THR A 302 3.13 -15.50 8.75
CA THR A 302 2.55 -15.99 10.02
C THR A 302 1.35 -15.15 10.44
N LEU A 303 1.50 -13.82 10.41
CA LEU A 303 0.39 -12.91 10.73
C LEU A 303 -0.76 -13.07 9.73
N ALA A 304 -0.44 -13.16 8.43
CA ALA A 304 -1.43 -13.35 7.39
C ALA A 304 -2.21 -14.66 7.52
N ILE A 305 -1.56 -15.76 7.91
CA ILE A 305 -2.20 -17.05 8.14
C ILE A 305 -3.29 -16.90 9.21
N ALA A 306 -2.98 -16.35 10.38
CA ALA A 306 -3.96 -16.19 11.47
C ALA A 306 -5.14 -15.26 11.07
N LEU A 307 -4.85 -14.19 10.33
CA LEU A 307 -5.89 -13.28 9.83
C LEU A 307 -6.78 -13.96 8.77
N ALA A 308 -6.20 -14.72 7.85
CA ALA A 308 -6.93 -15.47 6.84
C ALA A 308 -7.75 -16.61 7.45
N GLU A 309 -7.21 -17.33 8.44
CA GLU A 309 -7.94 -18.36 9.18
C GLU A 309 -9.22 -17.76 9.81
N THR A 310 -9.08 -16.62 10.51
CA THR A 310 -10.22 -15.91 11.12
C THR A 310 -11.24 -15.44 10.07
N ALA A 311 -10.77 -14.94 8.92
CA ALA A 311 -11.64 -14.48 7.84
C ALA A 311 -12.42 -15.61 7.19
N LEU A 312 -11.78 -16.77 6.96
CA LEU A 312 -12.40 -17.96 6.39
C LEU A 312 -13.48 -18.53 7.32
N GLU A 313 -13.17 -18.65 8.62
CA GLU A 313 -14.15 -19.09 9.62
C GLU A 313 -15.37 -18.16 9.66
N LYS A 314 -15.15 -16.84 9.57
CA LYS A 314 -16.23 -15.84 9.57
C LYS A 314 -17.21 -16.00 8.41
N VAL A 315 -16.73 -16.47 7.25
CA VAL A 315 -17.56 -16.75 6.06
C VAL A 315 -18.00 -18.22 5.98
N GLY A 316 -17.86 -18.99 7.06
CA GLY A 316 -18.39 -20.35 7.17
C GLY A 316 -17.49 -21.43 6.57
N ILE A 317 -16.22 -21.13 6.26
CA ILE A 317 -15.25 -22.15 5.88
C ILE A 317 -14.69 -22.79 7.16
N SER A 318 -15.02 -24.06 7.36
CA SER A 318 -14.41 -24.88 8.41
C SER A 318 -13.00 -25.28 7.97
N LEU A 319 -12.01 -24.85 8.73
CA LEU A 319 -10.62 -25.19 8.49
C LEU A 319 -10.32 -26.58 9.04
N PRO A 320 -9.43 -27.35 8.38
CA PRO A 320 -9.00 -28.64 8.90
C PRO A 320 -8.28 -28.46 10.25
N PRO A 321 -8.26 -29.50 11.10
CA PRO A 321 -7.45 -29.50 12.32
C PRO A 321 -6.01 -29.09 12.02
N ARG A 322 -5.41 -28.32 12.94
CA ARG A 322 -4.02 -27.87 12.77
C ARG A 322 -3.08 -29.08 12.75
N THR A 323 -2.37 -29.25 11.63
CA THR A 323 -1.32 -30.26 11.44
C THR A 323 0.04 -29.58 11.29
N ASP A 324 1.09 -30.36 11.04
CA ASP A 324 2.45 -29.86 10.78
C ASP A 324 2.58 -29.14 9.42
N THR A 325 1.55 -29.17 8.57
CA THR A 325 1.55 -28.55 7.23
C THR A 325 0.35 -27.61 7.04
N LEU A 326 0.49 -26.65 6.12
CA LEU A 326 -0.59 -25.76 5.71
C LEU A 326 -1.49 -26.42 4.65
N PRO A 327 -2.80 -26.11 4.62
CA PRO A 327 -3.66 -26.50 3.52
C PRO A 327 -3.14 -25.99 2.18
N LYS A 328 -3.44 -26.70 1.09
CA LYS A 328 -2.95 -26.37 -0.25
C LYS A 328 -3.24 -24.91 -0.65
N GLU A 329 -4.43 -24.42 -0.36
CA GLU A 329 -4.84 -23.05 -0.66
C GLU A 329 -3.98 -22.00 0.10
N PHE A 330 -3.54 -22.31 1.32
CA PHE A 330 -2.61 -21.45 2.05
C PHE A 330 -1.22 -21.48 1.42
N VAL A 331 -0.70 -22.66 1.10
CA VAL A 331 0.61 -22.81 0.45
C VAL A 331 0.62 -22.07 -0.90
N ASP A 332 -0.38 -22.33 -1.74
CA ASP A 332 -0.51 -21.67 -3.05
C ASP A 332 -0.63 -20.13 -2.91
N GLY A 333 -1.41 -19.64 -1.94
CA GLY A 333 -1.57 -18.21 -1.70
C GLY A 333 -0.30 -17.53 -1.17
N LEU A 334 0.54 -18.26 -0.43
CA LEU A 334 1.81 -17.75 0.09
C LEU A 334 2.94 -17.81 -0.94
N GLU A 335 3.00 -18.83 -1.79
CA GLU A 335 4.07 -19.03 -2.77
C GLU A 335 3.84 -18.27 -4.08
N LYS A 336 2.59 -18.12 -4.52
CA LYS A 336 2.25 -17.51 -5.82
C LYS A 336 1.98 -16.02 -5.75
N VAL A 337 1.85 -15.45 -4.56
CA VAL A 337 1.58 -14.01 -4.43
C VAL A 337 2.75 -13.21 -4.99
N VAL A 338 2.44 -12.25 -5.85
CA VAL A 338 3.38 -11.25 -6.34
C VAL A 338 2.95 -9.91 -5.77
N TRP A 339 3.69 -9.44 -4.76
CA TRP A 339 3.49 -8.11 -4.22
C TRP A 339 4.44 -7.13 -4.91
N ARG A 340 3.91 -6.42 -5.92
CA ARG A 340 4.66 -5.57 -6.84
C ARG A 340 5.58 -4.59 -6.11
N GLY A 341 6.79 -4.40 -6.62
CA GLY A 341 7.79 -3.50 -6.06
C GLY A 341 8.40 -3.94 -4.72
N ARG A 342 8.30 -5.23 -4.36
CA ARG A 342 8.96 -5.83 -3.19
C ARG A 342 9.75 -7.06 -3.59
N CYS A 343 11.08 -6.92 -3.61
CA CYS A 343 12.00 -7.99 -4.01
C CYS A 343 11.55 -8.68 -5.32
N GLU A 344 11.10 -7.89 -6.29
CA GLU A 344 10.53 -8.37 -7.55
C GLU A 344 11.64 -8.51 -8.60
N VAL A 345 11.67 -9.65 -9.30
CA VAL A 345 12.62 -9.90 -10.38
C VAL A 345 11.87 -9.95 -11.71
N LYS A 346 12.28 -9.11 -12.66
CA LYS A 346 11.76 -9.11 -14.04
C LYS A 346 12.92 -9.35 -15.01
N LYS A 347 12.77 -10.35 -15.86
CA LYS A 347 13.77 -10.71 -16.88
C LYS A 347 13.36 -10.15 -18.24
N GLU A 348 14.25 -9.40 -18.85
CA GLU A 348 14.26 -9.05 -20.27
C GLU A 348 15.48 -9.71 -20.92
N ASP A 349 15.60 -9.67 -22.25
CA ASP A 349 16.64 -10.41 -22.99
C ASP A 349 18.07 -10.13 -22.47
N LYS A 350 18.45 -8.86 -22.38
CA LYS A 350 19.81 -8.44 -21.96
C LYS A 350 19.88 -7.84 -20.55
N VAL A 351 18.76 -7.73 -19.84
CA VAL A 351 18.69 -7.11 -18.51
C VAL A 351 17.82 -7.93 -17.55
N THR A 352 18.35 -8.22 -16.38
CA THR A 352 17.56 -8.71 -15.24
C THR A 352 17.34 -7.57 -14.25
N TRP A 353 16.09 -7.12 -14.15
CA TRP A 353 15.64 -6.06 -13.26
C TRP A 353 15.28 -6.61 -11.89
N HIS A 354 15.90 -6.07 -10.85
CA HIS A 354 15.63 -6.33 -9.45
C HIS A 354 15.01 -5.08 -8.86
N VAL A 355 13.78 -5.17 -8.38
CA VAL A 355 12.94 -4.01 -8.12
C VAL A 355 12.43 -4.05 -6.70
N ASP A 356 12.77 -3.04 -5.89
CA ASP A 356 12.29 -2.93 -4.51
C ASP A 356 12.12 -1.49 -4.04
N GLY A 357 10.94 -1.14 -3.54
CA GLY A 357 10.60 0.21 -3.06
C GLY A 357 11.08 0.55 -1.65
N ALA A 358 12.18 -0.04 -1.18
CA ALA A 358 12.86 0.34 0.06
C ALA A 358 13.25 1.82 0.05
N HIS A 359 13.04 2.50 1.19
CA HIS A 359 13.20 3.96 1.32
C HIS A 359 13.60 4.39 2.75
N THR A 360 13.99 3.43 3.59
CA THR A 360 14.59 3.64 4.91
C THR A 360 15.87 2.84 5.00
N SER A 361 16.84 3.30 5.82
CA SER A 361 18.14 2.63 6.00
C SER A 361 18.03 1.12 6.18
N ASP A 362 17.18 0.65 7.11
CA ASP A 362 17.00 -0.79 7.36
C ASP A 362 16.42 -1.54 6.15
N SER A 363 15.41 -0.97 5.49
CA SER A 363 14.81 -1.61 4.31
C SER A 363 15.80 -1.67 3.14
N LEU A 364 16.61 -0.63 2.96
CA LEU A 364 17.62 -0.56 1.91
C LEU A 364 18.74 -1.56 2.16
N LYS A 365 19.17 -1.72 3.42
CA LYS A 365 20.12 -2.77 3.80
C LYS A 365 19.58 -4.16 3.45
N MET A 366 18.30 -4.43 3.73
CA MET A 366 17.68 -5.72 3.44
C MET A 366 17.50 -5.96 1.93
N SER A 367 16.96 -5.00 1.18
CA SER A 367 16.79 -5.14 -0.27
C SER A 367 18.12 -5.22 -1.01
N SER A 368 19.13 -4.49 -0.55
CA SER A 368 20.50 -4.56 -1.08
C SER A 368 21.16 -5.92 -0.83
N LYS A 369 20.94 -6.51 0.35
CA LYS A 369 21.39 -7.87 0.64
C LYS A 369 20.68 -8.88 -0.27
N TRP A 370 19.35 -8.79 -0.40
CA TRP A 370 18.59 -9.61 -1.33
C TRP A 370 19.13 -9.51 -2.76
N PHE A 371 19.36 -8.31 -3.27
CA PHE A 371 19.97 -8.11 -4.59
C PHE A 371 21.35 -8.77 -4.71
N LYS A 372 22.22 -8.61 -3.70
CA LYS A 372 23.53 -9.26 -3.67
C LYS A 372 23.42 -10.79 -3.71
N ASP A 373 22.46 -11.36 -2.99
CA ASP A 373 22.25 -12.79 -2.91
C ASP A 373 21.67 -13.33 -4.25
N GLU A 374 20.67 -12.67 -4.85
CA GLU A 374 20.08 -13.04 -6.16
C GLU A 374 21.08 -12.95 -7.33
N THR A 375 22.03 -12.01 -7.23
CA THR A 375 23.06 -11.80 -8.25
C THR A 375 24.34 -12.60 -7.98
N SER A 376 24.37 -13.40 -6.90
CA SER A 376 25.53 -14.25 -6.61
C SER A 376 25.69 -15.30 -7.71
N GLY A 377 26.84 -15.28 -8.39
CA GLY A 377 27.12 -16.16 -9.53
C GLY A 377 26.51 -15.73 -10.88
N ARG A 378 25.91 -14.53 -10.97
CA ARG A 378 25.51 -13.93 -12.26
C ARG A 378 26.68 -13.16 -12.86
N ASN A 379 26.85 -13.29 -14.18
CA ASN A 379 27.84 -12.54 -14.96
C ASN A 379 27.17 -11.32 -15.64
N GLY A 380 27.95 -10.27 -15.82
CA GLY A 380 27.52 -8.99 -16.39
C GLY A 380 27.59 -7.84 -15.38
N PRO A 381 27.44 -6.59 -15.86
CA PRO A 381 27.57 -5.39 -15.03
C PRO A 381 26.39 -5.23 -14.07
N ARG A 382 26.69 -4.78 -12.85
CA ARG A 382 25.70 -4.39 -11.84
C ARG A 382 25.38 -2.91 -11.97
N VAL A 383 24.11 -2.59 -12.19
CA VAL A 383 23.64 -1.20 -12.34
C VAL A 383 22.70 -0.86 -11.21
N MET A 384 22.91 0.24 -10.50
CA MET A 384 21.93 0.76 -9.55
C MET A 384 21.19 1.94 -10.16
N ILE A 385 19.87 1.96 -10.07
CA ILE A 385 19.03 3.12 -10.33
C ILE A 385 18.37 3.51 -9.00
N PHE A 386 18.71 4.70 -8.50
CA PHE A 386 18.30 5.15 -7.19
C PHE A 386 17.66 6.53 -7.23
N ASN A 387 16.57 6.68 -6.48
CA ASN A 387 16.02 7.99 -6.18
C ASN A 387 15.26 8.00 -4.86
N GLN A 388 15.46 9.06 -4.09
CA GLN A 388 14.64 9.41 -2.94
C GLN A 388 14.46 10.92 -2.87
N GLN A 389 13.21 11.38 -2.71
CA GLN A 389 12.86 12.80 -2.76
C GLN A 389 12.28 13.28 -1.43
N GLY A 390 12.58 14.52 -1.04
CA GLY A 390 12.01 15.17 0.15
C GLY A 390 12.55 14.71 1.51
N ARG A 391 13.74 14.08 1.57
CA ARG A 391 14.46 13.77 2.82
C ARG A 391 15.94 14.09 2.67
N SER A 392 16.42 15.09 3.39
CA SER A 392 17.83 15.52 3.32
C SER A 392 18.79 14.44 3.85
N GLU A 393 18.31 13.61 4.78
CA GLU A 393 19.05 12.49 5.40
C GLU A 393 19.10 11.25 4.50
N ALA A 394 18.36 11.23 3.38
CA ALA A 394 18.38 10.09 2.46
C ALA A 394 19.78 9.84 1.89
N VAL A 395 20.64 10.86 1.86
CA VAL A 395 22.03 10.76 1.40
C VAL A 395 22.81 9.76 2.26
N ASP A 396 22.53 9.71 3.56
CA ASP A 396 23.22 8.79 4.48
C ASP A 396 22.76 7.35 4.30
N PHE A 397 21.58 7.12 3.69
CA PHE A 397 21.11 5.76 3.42
C PHE A 397 21.93 5.05 2.33
N LEU A 398 22.65 5.80 1.48
CA LEU A 398 23.56 5.23 0.49
C LEU A 398 24.68 4.41 1.14
N GLU A 399 25.09 4.75 2.37
CA GLU A 399 26.07 3.96 3.11
C GLU A 399 25.58 2.55 3.41
N SER A 400 24.30 2.41 3.75
CA SER A 400 23.68 1.11 4.02
C SER A 400 23.61 0.25 2.76
N VAL A 401 23.31 0.88 1.62
CA VAL A 401 23.33 0.21 0.31
C VAL A 401 24.75 -0.24 -0.03
N PHE A 402 25.72 0.68 -0.01
CA PHE A 402 27.12 0.39 -0.32
C PHE A 402 27.70 -0.73 0.57
N LYS A 403 27.53 -0.63 1.89
CA LYS A 403 28.01 -1.64 2.85
C LYS A 403 27.40 -3.02 2.57
N ALA A 404 26.13 -3.09 2.16
CA ALA A 404 25.45 -4.35 1.87
C ALA A 404 25.86 -4.96 0.52
N THR A 405 26.18 -4.14 -0.49
CA THR A 405 26.48 -4.63 -1.86
C THR A 405 27.97 -4.69 -2.20
N ARG A 406 28.85 -4.15 -1.36
CA ARG A 406 30.31 -4.15 -1.56
C ARG A 406 30.85 -5.55 -1.87
N ARG A 407 31.80 -5.57 -2.81
CA ARG A 407 32.63 -6.71 -3.20
C ARG A 407 34.11 -6.38 -2.93
N GLU A 408 34.92 -7.39 -2.67
CA GLU A 408 36.35 -7.20 -2.48
C GLU A 408 37.03 -7.00 -3.84
N GLY A 409 37.83 -5.94 -3.98
CA GLY A 409 38.56 -5.63 -5.22
C GLY A 409 37.69 -5.23 -6.42
N GLN A 410 36.39 -5.01 -6.24
CA GLN A 410 35.44 -4.64 -7.31
C GLN A 410 34.47 -3.57 -6.79
N PRO A 411 33.91 -2.71 -7.67
CA PRO A 411 32.87 -1.78 -7.29
C PRO A 411 31.64 -2.52 -6.74
N ALA A 412 30.92 -1.85 -5.85
CA ALA A 412 29.61 -2.32 -5.37
C ALA A 412 28.61 -2.44 -6.54
N PHE A 413 28.64 -1.44 -7.42
CA PHE A 413 27.93 -1.42 -8.71
C PHE A 413 28.85 -0.81 -9.76
N ASP A 414 28.90 -1.42 -10.94
CA ASP A 414 29.72 -0.93 -12.06
C ASP A 414 29.19 0.42 -12.57
N HIS A 415 27.86 0.59 -12.56
CA HIS A 415 27.19 1.86 -12.84
C HIS A 415 26.18 2.23 -11.77
N VAL A 416 26.13 3.53 -11.42
CA VAL A 416 25.15 4.07 -10.47
C VAL A 416 24.48 5.29 -11.07
N ILE A 417 23.15 5.23 -11.16
CA ILE A 417 22.31 6.23 -11.80
C ILE A 417 21.40 6.85 -10.74
N PHE A 418 21.52 8.16 -10.57
CA PHE A 418 20.59 8.96 -9.77
C PHE A 418 19.65 9.73 -10.70
N CYS A 419 18.35 9.52 -10.55
CA CYS A 419 17.34 10.15 -11.41
C CYS A 419 16.24 10.85 -10.60
N THR A 420 15.44 11.67 -11.28
CA THR A 420 14.22 12.23 -10.66
C THR A 420 13.07 11.21 -10.72
N ASN A 421 11.89 11.56 -10.18
CA ASN A 421 10.68 10.75 -10.35
C ASN A 421 9.92 11.07 -11.65
N VAL A 422 10.42 11.97 -12.51
CA VAL A 422 9.83 12.25 -13.82
C VAL A 422 9.90 10.97 -14.66
N THR A 423 8.72 10.48 -15.07
CA THR A 423 8.61 9.17 -15.70
C THR A 423 9.13 9.18 -17.13
N TYR A 424 8.58 10.06 -17.97
CA TYR A 424 8.89 10.16 -19.41
C TYR A 424 9.53 11.49 -19.75
N ALA A 425 10.47 11.49 -20.70
CA ALA A 425 11.11 12.71 -21.16
C ALA A 425 10.15 13.67 -21.89
N ALA A 426 9.20 13.13 -22.65
CA ALA A 426 8.30 13.93 -23.47
C ALA A 426 7.03 14.41 -22.74
N SER A 427 6.42 13.55 -21.91
CA SER A 427 5.12 13.81 -21.27
C SER A 427 5.20 14.09 -19.77
N GLY A 428 6.38 13.97 -19.15
CA GLY A 428 6.60 14.23 -17.74
C GLY A 428 6.07 13.11 -16.84
N TYR A 429 5.17 13.44 -15.91
CA TYR A 429 4.58 12.49 -14.97
C TYR A 429 3.29 11.88 -15.53
N LYS A 430 3.10 10.56 -15.32
CA LYS A 430 1.76 9.96 -15.40
C LYS A 430 0.81 10.66 -14.42
N ARG A 431 -0.46 10.83 -14.78
CA ARG A 431 -1.48 11.47 -13.92
C ARG A 431 -1.57 10.83 -12.53
N ASP A 432 -1.39 9.53 -12.44
CA ASP A 432 -1.36 8.76 -11.19
C ASP A 432 -0.16 9.10 -10.29
N PHE A 433 0.95 9.59 -10.85
CA PHE A 433 2.20 9.89 -10.12
C PHE A 433 2.34 11.36 -9.72
N VAL A 434 1.37 12.22 -10.04
CA VAL A 434 1.38 13.62 -9.63
C VAL A 434 1.49 13.69 -8.10
N ASN A 435 2.56 14.32 -7.61
CA ASN A 435 2.77 14.54 -6.19
C ASN A 435 3.10 16.02 -5.94
N ARG A 436 2.16 16.73 -5.32
CA ARG A 436 2.27 18.17 -5.03
C ARG A 436 2.90 18.49 -3.67
N GLN A 437 3.49 17.49 -3.01
CA GLN A 437 4.08 17.61 -1.67
C GLN A 437 5.60 17.80 -1.68
N PHE A 438 6.24 17.97 -2.84
CA PHE A 438 7.68 18.23 -2.95
C PHE A 438 7.93 19.61 -3.54
N ASP A 439 9.09 20.18 -3.23
CA ASP A 439 9.54 21.47 -3.78
C ASP A 439 9.88 21.30 -5.28
N PRO A 440 9.12 21.94 -6.20
CA PRO A 440 9.37 21.84 -7.63
C PRO A 440 10.77 22.31 -8.04
N ALA A 441 11.31 23.33 -7.34
CA ALA A 441 12.60 23.91 -7.70
C ALA A 441 13.79 22.96 -7.42
N GLU A 442 13.67 22.09 -6.42
CA GLU A 442 14.67 21.03 -6.17
C GLU A 442 14.64 19.94 -7.25
N ILE A 443 13.45 19.63 -7.79
CA ILE A 443 13.28 18.65 -8.87
C ILE A 443 13.93 19.17 -10.15
N ASP A 444 13.59 20.40 -10.54
CA ASP A 444 14.06 21.02 -11.78
C ASP A 444 15.58 21.16 -11.82
N LYS A 445 16.19 21.47 -10.67
CA LYS A 445 17.65 21.62 -10.54
C LYS A 445 18.37 20.30 -10.24
N MET A 446 17.65 19.22 -9.99
CA MET A 446 18.20 17.91 -9.61
C MET A 446 19.21 17.96 -8.45
N THR A 447 19.03 18.90 -7.52
CA THR A 447 20.00 19.18 -6.45
C THR A 447 20.22 17.97 -5.54
N VAL A 448 19.15 17.22 -5.28
CA VAL A 448 19.19 15.99 -4.48
C VAL A 448 19.95 14.87 -5.21
N GLN A 449 19.72 14.69 -6.50
CA GLN A 449 20.41 13.68 -7.31
C GLN A 449 21.91 13.99 -7.41
N GLN A 450 22.29 15.26 -7.53
CA GLN A 450 23.69 15.66 -7.52
C GLN A 450 24.36 15.34 -6.17
N ARG A 451 23.69 15.63 -5.05
CA ARG A 451 24.19 15.27 -3.71
C ARG A 451 24.35 13.76 -3.53
N PHE A 452 23.45 12.95 -4.09
CA PHE A 452 23.60 11.50 -4.08
C PHE A 452 24.82 11.05 -4.90
N ALA A 453 25.03 11.66 -6.08
CA ALA A 453 26.20 11.38 -6.91
C ALA A 453 27.51 11.68 -6.16
N ASP A 454 27.62 12.86 -5.55
CA ASP A 454 28.81 13.27 -4.80
C ASP A 454 29.08 12.32 -3.62
N LYS A 455 28.03 11.95 -2.88
CA LYS A 455 28.15 10.98 -1.78
C LYS A 455 28.59 9.61 -2.28
N TRP A 456 28.02 9.10 -3.37
CA TRP A 456 28.41 7.79 -3.90
C TRP A 456 29.85 7.78 -4.39
N MET A 457 30.29 8.82 -5.10
CA MET A 457 31.69 8.95 -5.54
C MET A 457 32.67 8.96 -4.35
N SER A 458 32.27 9.50 -3.19
CA SER A 458 33.06 9.43 -1.96
C SER A 458 33.15 8.03 -1.34
N LEU A 459 32.11 7.20 -1.54
CA LEU A 459 32.03 5.83 -0.99
C LEU A 459 32.70 4.81 -1.91
N ASP A 460 32.51 4.95 -3.21
CA ASP A 460 33.02 4.06 -4.26
C ASP A 460 33.50 4.87 -5.47
N PRO A 461 34.76 5.35 -5.46
CA PRO A 461 35.31 6.15 -6.55
C PRO A 461 35.55 5.32 -7.84
N THR A 462 35.36 4.00 -7.79
CA THR A 462 35.57 3.10 -8.94
C THR A 462 34.30 2.91 -9.78
N ALA A 463 33.14 3.30 -9.26
CA ALA A 463 31.86 3.18 -9.97
C ALA A 463 31.66 4.29 -11.01
N THR A 464 31.04 3.96 -12.15
CA THR A 464 30.59 4.96 -13.11
C THR A 464 29.29 5.61 -12.63
N VAL A 465 29.36 6.85 -12.16
CA VAL A 465 28.18 7.57 -11.64
C VAL A 465 27.55 8.46 -12.72
N LYS A 466 26.21 8.41 -12.84
CA LYS A 466 25.40 9.21 -13.77
C LYS A 466 24.25 9.89 -13.03
N VAL A 467 23.92 11.11 -13.47
CA VAL A 467 22.74 11.85 -13.04
C VAL A 467 21.84 12.03 -14.27
N MET A 468 20.60 11.55 -14.21
CA MET A 468 19.68 11.52 -15.37
C MET A 468 18.34 12.16 -15.05
N PRO A 469 17.78 13.00 -15.94
CA PRO A 469 16.56 13.73 -15.61
C PRO A 469 15.34 12.84 -15.46
N THR A 470 15.28 11.67 -16.11
CA THR A 470 14.09 10.81 -16.12
C THR A 470 14.36 9.35 -15.80
N ILE A 471 13.30 8.65 -15.38
CA ILE A 471 13.32 7.20 -15.17
C ILE A 471 13.55 6.48 -16.51
N GLU A 472 12.85 6.92 -17.57
CA GLU A 472 13.00 6.39 -18.94
C GLU A 472 14.45 6.40 -19.42
N GLN A 473 15.17 7.52 -19.29
CA GLN A 473 16.58 7.59 -19.69
C GLN A 473 17.47 6.65 -18.86
N SER A 474 17.16 6.48 -17.58
CA SER A 474 17.90 5.58 -16.69
C SER A 474 17.70 4.11 -17.08
N ILE A 475 16.47 3.73 -17.44
CA ILE A 475 16.14 2.39 -17.95
C ILE A 475 16.85 2.16 -19.29
N ASN A 476 16.70 3.10 -20.22
CA ASN A 476 17.33 3.01 -21.53
C ASN A 476 18.84 2.83 -21.38
N TYR A 477 19.51 3.58 -20.52
CA TYR A 477 20.95 3.42 -20.29
C TYR A 477 21.33 2.00 -19.85
N ALA A 478 20.59 1.41 -18.91
CA ALA A 478 20.85 0.03 -18.48
C ALA A 478 20.56 -1.00 -19.58
N GLN A 479 19.58 -0.75 -20.45
CA GLN A 479 19.31 -1.60 -21.62
C GLN A 479 20.44 -1.52 -22.66
N HIS A 480 20.94 -0.31 -22.97
CA HIS A 480 22.05 -0.13 -23.90
C HIS A 480 23.32 -0.83 -23.41
N LEU A 481 23.60 -0.82 -22.10
CA LEU A 481 24.73 -1.60 -21.54
C LEU A 481 24.61 -3.11 -21.80
N GLY A 482 23.39 -3.62 -22.01
CA GLY A 482 23.13 -5.02 -22.29
C GLY A 482 23.32 -5.41 -23.76
N GLU A 483 23.23 -4.46 -24.69
CA GLU A 483 23.33 -4.72 -26.14
C GLU A 483 24.72 -5.25 -26.53
N ASP A 484 25.75 -4.73 -25.88
CA ASP A 484 27.15 -5.11 -26.12
C ASP A 484 27.61 -6.37 -25.35
N LEU A 485 26.73 -7.00 -24.56
CA LEU A 485 27.12 -8.14 -23.74
C LEU A 485 27.18 -9.46 -24.54
N PRO A 486 28.17 -10.33 -24.25
CA PRO A 486 28.23 -11.68 -24.79
C PRO A 486 26.95 -12.49 -24.55
N GLU A 487 26.76 -13.54 -25.34
CA GLU A 487 25.64 -14.47 -25.16
C GLU A 487 25.69 -15.12 -23.76
N GLY A 488 24.57 -15.11 -23.04
CA GLY A 488 24.46 -15.62 -21.67
C GLY A 488 24.79 -14.63 -20.55
N GLU A 489 25.36 -13.46 -20.87
CA GLU A 489 25.55 -12.37 -19.91
C GLU A 489 24.38 -11.38 -19.92
N THR A 490 24.01 -10.88 -18.75
CA THR A 490 22.92 -9.91 -18.61
C THR A 490 23.28 -8.83 -17.60
N VAL A 491 22.81 -7.62 -17.85
CA VAL A 491 22.91 -6.52 -16.88
C VAL A 491 22.08 -6.88 -15.65
N GLN A 492 22.68 -6.79 -14.46
CA GLN A 492 21.98 -6.97 -13.19
C GLN A 492 21.57 -5.58 -12.66
N ALA A 493 20.39 -5.11 -13.05
CA ALA A 493 19.90 -3.79 -12.69
C ALA A 493 19.11 -3.83 -11.37
N PHE A 494 19.40 -2.92 -10.45
CA PHE A 494 18.71 -2.76 -9.16
C PHE A 494 18.03 -1.39 -9.07
N ILE A 495 16.70 -1.38 -9.04
CA ILE A 495 15.89 -0.16 -8.94
C ILE A 495 15.33 -0.04 -7.52
N THR A 496 15.75 0.99 -6.77
CA THR A 496 15.33 1.20 -5.38
C THR A 496 15.38 2.65 -4.90
N GLY A 497 15.02 2.92 -3.64
CA GLY A 497 15.11 4.24 -3.00
C GLY A 497 13.74 4.89 -2.77
N SER A 498 12.74 4.56 -3.58
CA SER A 498 11.37 4.99 -3.35
C SER A 498 10.34 4.15 -4.12
N LEU A 499 9.10 4.15 -3.63
CA LEU A 499 7.98 3.55 -4.35
C LEU A 499 7.61 4.33 -5.62
N HIS A 500 7.88 5.64 -5.67
CA HIS A 500 7.61 6.46 -6.87
C HIS A 500 8.52 6.09 -8.03
N LEU A 501 9.83 5.96 -7.77
CA LEU A 501 10.78 5.48 -8.79
C LEU A 501 10.42 4.08 -9.27
N VAL A 502 10.17 3.16 -8.34
CA VAL A 502 9.82 1.78 -8.67
C VAL A 502 8.51 1.70 -9.47
N GLY A 503 7.52 2.52 -9.11
CA GLY A 503 6.26 2.64 -9.83
C GLY A 503 6.43 3.14 -11.26
N GLY A 504 7.15 4.24 -11.44
CA GLY A 504 7.45 4.78 -12.76
C GLY A 504 8.25 3.80 -13.61
N ALA A 505 9.25 3.12 -13.01
CA ALA A 505 10.06 2.14 -13.70
C ALA A 505 9.23 0.94 -14.18
N LEU A 506 8.39 0.37 -13.31
CA LEU A 506 7.50 -0.73 -13.70
C LEU A 506 6.48 -0.30 -14.75
N GLY A 507 5.96 0.94 -14.68
CA GLY A 507 5.09 1.49 -15.72
C GLY A 507 5.73 1.46 -17.11
N ILE A 508 7.02 1.82 -17.20
CA ILE A 508 7.81 1.77 -18.44
C ILE A 508 8.09 0.33 -18.85
N LEU A 509 8.65 -0.49 -17.95
CA LEU A 509 9.06 -1.88 -18.25
C LEU A 509 7.89 -2.79 -18.65
N GLU A 510 6.68 -2.46 -18.24
CA GLU A 510 5.48 -3.23 -18.58
C GLU A 510 4.67 -2.63 -19.72
N LYS A 511 5.07 -1.45 -20.21
CA LYS A 511 4.27 -0.66 -21.16
C LYS A 511 2.84 -0.47 -20.62
N ALA A 512 2.71 -0.29 -19.30
CA ALA A 512 1.42 -0.20 -18.61
C ALA A 512 0.65 1.10 -18.94
N ASP A 513 1.27 1.99 -19.72
CA ASP A 513 0.65 3.18 -20.32
C ASP A 513 -0.01 2.90 -21.68
N ALA A 514 0.09 1.65 -22.19
CA ALA A 514 -0.59 1.18 -23.39
C ALA A 514 -1.88 0.35 -23.10
N LEU A 515 -2.35 0.35 -21.85
CA LEU A 515 -3.57 -0.35 -21.41
C LEU A 515 -4.69 0.61 -21.02
#